data_AF-A0A4S5BZW1-F1
#
_entry.id   AF-A0A4S5BZW1-F1
#
_cell.length_a   1.000
_cell.length_b   1.000
_cell.length_c   1.000
_cell.angle_alpha   90.00
_cell.angle_beta   90.00
_cell.angle_gamma   90.00
#
_symmetry.space_group_name_H-M   'P 1'
#
loop_
_entity.id
_entity.type
_entity.pdbx_description
1 polymer ?
#
loop_
_entity_poly.entity_id
_entity_poly.type
_entity_poly.pdbx_seq_one_letter_code
_entity_poly.pdbx_strand_id
1 'polypeptide(L)'
;MMADSRYGRWAPAEPGEAAALFADLAGPWWAAGGYAIACAVGRCFRAHDDIDVAVLRRDQLAIQRVLAGWEWWAADPGPREDRFKLRSATPSIG
;
A
#
# COMPACT_ATOMS: atom_id res chain seq x y z
N MET A 1 -13.95 -1.43 -19.28
CA MET A 1 -13.34 -0.16 -19.72
C MET A 1 -11.94 -0.11 -19.13
N MET A 2 -10.93 -0.48 -19.93
CA MET A 2 -9.53 -0.59 -19.51
C MET A 2 -8.85 0.74 -19.86
N ALA A 3 -8.34 1.48 -18.87
CA ALA A 3 -7.78 2.81 -19.07
C ALA A 3 -6.25 2.84 -18.81
N ASP A 4 -5.53 3.27 -19.85
CA ASP A 4 -4.22 3.95 -19.90
C ASP A 4 -2.98 3.26 -19.30
N SER A 5 -2.15 2.68 -20.17
CA SER A 5 -1.01 1.80 -19.88
C SER A 5 0.32 2.50 -19.60
N ARG A 6 0.33 3.76 -19.15
CA ARG A 6 1.57 4.46 -18.76
C ARG A 6 2.19 3.95 -17.44
N TYR A 7 1.46 3.13 -16.67
CA TYR A 7 1.87 2.65 -15.34
C TYR A 7 1.80 1.13 -15.18
N GLY A 8 1.73 0.38 -16.29
CA GLY A 8 1.58 -1.08 -16.26
C GLY A 8 0.18 -1.55 -15.86
N ARG A 9 -0.02 -2.88 -15.83
CA ARG A 9 -1.28 -3.49 -15.41
C ARG A 9 -1.34 -3.53 -13.89
N TRP A 10 -2.44 -3.02 -13.32
CA TRP A 10 -2.69 -3.14 -11.89
C TRP A 10 -2.77 -4.62 -11.46
N ALA A 11 -2.01 -4.97 -10.43
CA ALA A 11 -2.05 -6.25 -9.76
C ALA A 11 -2.27 -5.99 -8.26
N PRO A 12 -3.37 -6.51 -7.67
CA PRO A 12 -3.62 -6.37 -6.24
C PRO A 12 -2.48 -6.97 -5.41
N ALA A 13 -2.05 -6.25 -4.38
CA ALA A 13 -1.01 -6.72 -3.48
C ALA A 13 -1.60 -7.60 -2.37
N GLU A 14 -0.90 -8.67 -2.02
CA GLU A 14 -1.28 -9.58 -0.94
C GLU A 14 -0.60 -9.23 0.40
N PRO A 15 -1.15 -9.67 1.55
CA PRO A 15 -0.55 -9.42 2.86
C PRO A 15 0.90 -9.88 3.00
N GLY A 16 1.28 -10.97 2.34
CA GLY A 16 2.65 -11.47 2.35
C GLY A 16 3.63 -10.53 1.63
N GLU A 17 3.19 -9.89 0.54
CA GLU A 17 4.00 -8.92 -0.20
C GLU A 17 4.20 -7.65 0.63
N ALA A 18 3.15 -7.16 1.30
CA ALA A 18 3.31 -6.07 2.26
C ALA A 18 4.26 -6.45 3.39
N ALA A 19 4.14 -7.64 3.98
CA ALA A 19 5.06 -8.08 5.02
C ALA A 19 6.52 -8.10 4.56
N ALA A 20 6.78 -8.50 3.32
CA ALA A 20 8.13 -8.45 2.74
C ALA A 20 8.63 -7.01 2.53
N LEU A 21 7.78 -6.10 2.03
CA LEU A 21 8.13 -4.69 1.84
C LEU A 21 8.48 -4.00 3.16
N PHE A 22 7.74 -4.30 4.23
CA PHE A 22 7.92 -3.66 5.54
C PHE A 22 8.89 -4.41 6.46
N ALA A 23 9.58 -5.45 5.97
CA ALA A 23 10.49 -6.26 6.78
C ALA A 23 11.64 -5.45 7.40
N ASP A 24 12.14 -4.44 6.69
CA ASP A 24 13.25 -3.58 7.13
C ASP A 24 12.79 -2.30 7.87
N LEU A 25 11.48 -2.14 8.11
CA LEU A 25 10.98 -0.97 8.83
C LEU A 25 11.32 -1.08 10.32
N ALA A 26 12.17 -0.16 10.81
CA ALA A 26 12.42 0.01 12.24
C ALA A 26 11.23 0.71 12.93
N GLY A 27 10.12 0.00 13.10
CA GLY A 27 8.90 0.53 13.72
C GLY A 27 7.68 -0.36 13.51
N PRO A 28 6.62 -0.15 14.30
CA PRO A 28 5.40 -0.93 14.14
C PRO A 28 4.61 -0.47 12.90
N TRP A 29 4.00 -1.44 12.24
CA TRP A 29 3.02 -1.27 11.18
C TRP A 29 1.94 -2.34 11.31
N TRP A 30 0.78 -2.10 10.69
CA TRP A 30 -0.35 -3.02 10.75
C TRP A 30 -1.01 -3.14 9.39
N ALA A 31 -1.54 -4.33 9.08
CA ALA A 31 -2.56 -4.45 8.04
C ALA A 31 -3.81 -3.65 8.48
N ALA A 32 -4.39 -2.93 7.54
CA ALA A 32 -5.58 -2.12 7.73
C ALA A 32 -6.65 -2.48 6.69
N GLY A 33 -7.78 -1.77 6.73
CA GLY A 33 -8.83 -1.91 5.74
C GLY A 33 -9.43 -3.31 5.67
N GLY A 34 -9.70 -3.78 4.45
CA GLY A 34 -10.43 -5.03 4.22
C GLY A 34 -9.70 -6.28 4.74
N TYR A 35 -8.37 -6.35 4.56
CA TYR A 35 -7.58 -7.48 5.05
C TYR A 35 -7.57 -7.56 6.58
N ALA A 36 -7.53 -6.43 7.30
CA ALA A 36 -7.61 -6.43 8.76
C ALA A 36 -8.93 -7.04 9.26
N ILE A 37 -10.05 -6.74 8.59
CA ILE A 37 -11.36 -7.32 8.89
C ILE A 37 -11.36 -8.83 8.59
N ALA A 38 -10.85 -9.24 7.43
CA ALA A 38 -10.77 -10.64 7.06
C ALA A 38 -9.95 -11.45 8.08
N CYS A 39 -8.82 -10.91 8.54
CA CYS A 39 -8.00 -11.50 9.59
C CYS A 39 -8.74 -11.59 10.93
N ALA A 40 -9.42 -10.51 11.36
CA ALA A 40 -10.13 -10.48 12.63
C ALA A 40 -11.30 -11.48 12.68
N VAL A 41 -11.95 -11.75 11.55
CA VAL A 41 -13.07 -12.69 11.45
C VAL A 41 -12.62 -14.10 11.04
N GLY A 42 -11.35 -14.27 10.63
CA GLY A 42 -10.79 -15.55 10.18
C GLY A 42 -11.32 -16.04 8.83
N ARG A 43 -11.95 -15.17 8.02
CA ARG A 43 -12.41 -15.52 6.66
C ARG A 43 -12.41 -14.31 5.73
N CYS A 44 -12.12 -14.57 4.46
CA CYS A 44 -12.22 -13.58 3.39
C CYS A 44 -13.64 -13.54 2.82
N PHE A 45 -14.22 -12.34 2.71
CA PHE A 45 -15.61 -12.15 2.25
C PHE A 45 -15.73 -11.67 0.81
N ARG A 46 -14.66 -11.08 0.27
CA ARG A 46 -14.57 -10.54 -1.08
C ARG A 46 -13.11 -10.52 -1.52
N ALA A 47 -12.84 -10.50 -2.82
CA ALA A 47 -11.50 -10.16 -3.29
C ALA A 47 -11.11 -8.74 -2.84
N HIS A 48 -9.82 -8.56 -2.56
CA HIS A 48 -9.22 -7.27 -2.24
C HIS A 48 -8.44 -6.79 -3.45
N ASP A 49 -8.74 -5.58 -3.92
CA ASP A 49 -8.07 -4.97 -5.08
C ASP A 49 -6.81 -4.19 -4.67
N ASP A 50 -6.60 -4.01 -3.37
CA ASP A 50 -5.50 -3.29 -2.77
C ASP A 50 -5.19 -3.83 -1.36
N ILE A 51 -4.07 -3.37 -0.81
CA ILE A 51 -3.72 -3.53 0.59
C ILE A 51 -3.58 -2.16 1.23
N ASP A 52 -4.23 -1.98 2.39
CA ASP A 52 -4.04 -0.81 3.22
C ASP A 52 -3.14 -1.19 4.39
N VAL A 53 -2.18 -0.32 4.71
CA VAL A 53 -1.32 -0.46 5.89
C VAL A 53 -1.43 0.80 6.75
N ALA A 54 -1.40 0.60 8.06
CA ALA A 54 -1.35 1.68 9.03
C ALA A 54 0.04 1.72 9.66
N VAL A 55 0.51 2.94 9.92
CA VAL A 55 1.82 3.24 10.48
C VAL A 55 1.71 4.42 11.43
N LEU A 56 2.70 4.57 12.31
CA LEU A 56 2.72 5.73 13.19
C LEU A 56 3.16 6.96 12.40
N ARG A 57 2.50 8.10 12.66
CA ARG A 57 2.79 9.38 11.99
C ARG A 57 4.26 9.76 12.05
N ARG A 58 4.91 9.50 13.18
CA ARG A 58 6.34 9.78 13.41
C ARG A 58 7.28 8.98 12.47
N ASP A 59 6.83 7.84 11.97
CA ASP A 59 7.61 6.92 11.16
C ASP A 59 7.39 7.14 9.64
N GLN A 60 6.64 8.18 9.26
CA GLN A 60 6.34 8.50 7.85
C GLN A 60 7.58 8.53 6.94
N LEU A 61 8.69 9.09 7.42
CA LEU A 61 9.93 9.22 6.63
C LEU A 61 10.69 7.90 6.56
N ALA A 62 10.57 7.05 7.57
CA ALA A 62 11.16 5.71 7.53
C ALA A 62 10.49 4.87 6.44
N ILE A 63 9.17 5.00 6.28
CA ILE A 63 8.43 4.27 5.24
C ILE A 63 8.79 4.78 3.84
N GLN A 64 8.93 6.09 3.66
CA GLN A 64 9.40 6.64 2.38
C GLN A 64 10.77 6.10 1.97
N ARG A 65 11.65 5.77 2.93
CA ARG A 65 12.94 5.13 2.66
C ARG A 65 12.79 3.64 2.31
N VAL A 66 11.98 2.91 3.08
CA VAL A 66 11.67 1.49 2.80
C VAL A 66 11.06 1.33 1.41
N LEU A 67 10.23 2.28 1.00
CA LEU A 67 9.55 2.32 -0.29
C LEU A 67 10.20 3.32 -1.26
N ALA A 68 11.53 3.48 -1.23
CA ALA A 68 12.22 4.49 -2.06
C ALA A 68 12.02 4.32 -3.58
N GLY A 69 11.70 3.11 -4.05
CA GLY A 69 11.36 2.82 -5.45
C GLY A 69 9.86 2.91 -5.77
N TRP A 70 9.04 3.38 -4.83
CA TRP A 70 7.60 3.51 -5.00
C TRP A 70 7.22 4.94 -5.34
N GLU A 71 6.13 5.06 -6.10
CA GLU A 71 5.54 6.35 -6.37
C GLU A 71 4.36 6.61 -5.44
N TRP A 72 4.32 7.82 -4.92
CA TRP A 72 3.41 8.22 -3.86
C TRP A 72 2.27 9.04 -4.42
N TRP A 73 1.04 8.57 -4.19
CA TRP A 73 -0.18 9.26 -4.58
C TRP A 73 -0.98 9.56 -3.33
N ALA A 74 -1.32 10.83 -3.10
CA ALA A 74 -2.32 11.18 -2.12
C ALA A 74 -3.69 11.12 -2.82
N ALA A 75 -4.65 10.40 -2.24
CA ALA A 75 -6.04 10.64 -2.61
C ALA A 75 -6.35 12.06 -2.14
N ASP A 76 -6.77 12.96 -3.04
CA ASP A 76 -6.95 14.39 -2.77
C ASP A 76 -7.51 14.63 -1.36
N PRO A 77 -6.65 15.07 -0.42
CA PRO A 77 -7.05 15.14 0.96
C PRO A 77 -7.84 16.43 1.10
N GLY A 78 -9.16 16.31 1.24
CA GLY A 78 -9.89 17.29 2.03
C GLY A 78 -9.11 17.54 3.34
N PRO A 79 -9.19 18.73 3.94
CA PRO A 79 -8.14 19.33 4.79
C PRO A 79 -7.72 18.59 6.08
N ARG A 80 -8.12 17.32 6.30
CA ARG A 80 -7.90 16.53 7.51
C ARG A 80 -7.57 15.04 7.31
N GLU A 81 -7.40 14.50 6.10
CA GLU A 81 -7.04 13.07 5.92
C GLU A 81 -5.72 12.84 5.17
N ASP A 82 -4.70 12.34 5.87
CA ASP A 82 -3.45 11.87 5.27
C ASP A 82 -3.63 10.43 4.73
N ARG A 83 -4.35 10.25 3.61
CA ARG A 83 -4.52 8.95 2.95
C ARG A 83 -3.63 8.84 1.72
N PHE A 84 -2.63 7.95 1.80
CA PHE A 84 -1.73 7.67 0.68
C PHE A 84 -2.07 6.34 0.03
N LYS A 85 -2.13 6.32 -1.31
CA LYS A 85 -2.09 5.11 -2.13
C LYS A 85 -0.68 4.96 -2.68
N LEU A 86 -0.17 3.74 -2.58
CA LEU A 86 1.22 3.39 -2.88
C LEU A 86 1.26 2.48 -4.11
N ARG A 87 2.18 2.75 -5.04
CA ARG A 87 2.49 1.85 -6.17
C ARG A 87 3.99 1.57 -6.29
N SER A 88 4.38 0.36 -6.65
CA SER A 88 5.76 0.05 -7.02
C SER A 88 6.07 0.62 -8.41
N ALA A 89 7.21 1.31 -8.58
CA ALA A 89 7.64 1.71 -9.92
C ALA A 89 8.23 0.49 -10.63
N THR A 90 7.60 0.04 -11.72
CA THR A 90 8.30 -0.84 -12.66
C THR A 90 9.17 0.05 -13.56
N PRO A 91 10.47 -0.23 -13.75
CA PRO A 91 11.27 0.56 -14.66
C PRO A 91 10.77 0.32 -16.09
N SER A 92 10.35 1.39 -16.76
CA SER A 92 10.16 1.38 -18.21
C SER A 92 11.54 1.29 -18.86
N ILE A 93 11.94 0.09 -19.26
CA ILE A 93 13.04 -0.08 -20.21
C ILE A 93 12.50 0.35 -21.58
N GLY A 94 12.98 1.49 -22.05
CA GLY A 94 12.85 1.98 -23.42
C GLY A 94 14.21 2.45 -23.90
#